data_AF-A0A016UAZ2-F1
#
_entry.id   AF-A0A016UAZ2-F1
#
_cell.length_a   1.000
_cell.length_b   1.000
_cell.length_c   1.000
_cell.angle_alpha   90.00
_cell.angle_beta   90.00
_cell.angle_gamma   90.00
#
_symmetry.space_group_name_H-M   'P 1'
#
loop_
_entity.id
_entity.type
_entity.pdbx_description
1 polymer ?
#
loop_
_entity_poly.entity_id
_entity_poly.type
_entity_poly.pdbx_seq_one_letter_code
_entity_poly.pdbx_strand_id
1 'polypeptide(L)'
;MKLHSVTGVLCDKNIPERFKSKVYRTVVRAVALYGAECWAATKEVERRLIGMEMKMQRWMAGITRLDRICNQDIRQRFGVAPITDKLREARLRWYGHVLRAESDSVCKFGFNLGLTGKRPKGRPKQRWMDTLHADPKTVAMHPGQAR
;
A
#
# COMPACT_ATOMS: atom_id res chain seq x y z
N MET A 1 -1.64 18.57 -3.95
CA MET A 1 -0.29 18.30 -4.49
C MET A 1 -0.45 17.59 -5.84
N LYS A 2 0.10 18.12 -6.93
CA LYS A 2 -0.10 17.54 -8.28
C LYS A 2 1.11 16.68 -8.65
N LEU A 3 0.90 15.40 -9.00
CA LEU A 3 1.99 14.43 -9.26
C LEU A 3 2.95 14.88 -10.38
N HIS A 4 2.49 15.68 -11.34
CA HIS A 4 3.34 16.22 -12.41
C HIS A 4 4.39 17.24 -11.94
N SER A 5 4.26 17.80 -10.73
CA SER A 5 5.29 18.72 -10.23
C SER A 5 6.55 17.98 -9.79
N VAL A 6 6.44 16.69 -9.44
CA VAL A 6 7.57 15.85 -9.02
C VAL A 6 8.15 15.02 -10.16
N THR A 7 7.52 14.99 -11.34
CA THR A 7 8.02 14.18 -12.46
C THR A 7 9.37 14.66 -12.99
N GLY A 8 9.68 15.95 -12.95
CA GLY A 8 11.02 16.45 -13.32
C GLY A 8 12.12 15.79 -12.47
N VAL A 9 11.93 15.75 -11.15
CA VAL A 9 12.86 15.11 -10.21
C VAL A 9 12.90 13.59 -10.39
N LEU A 10 11.76 12.97 -10.67
CA LEU A 10 11.67 11.51 -10.81
C LEU A 10 12.28 11.00 -12.13
N CYS A 11 12.21 11.78 -13.19
CA CYS A 11 12.72 11.44 -14.52
C CYS A 11 14.17 11.85 -14.76
N ASP A 12 14.72 12.78 -13.97
CA ASP A 12 16.09 13.26 -14.15
C ASP A 12 17.11 12.13 -13.91
N LYS A 13 17.97 11.87 -14.91
CA LYS A 13 19.01 10.84 -14.85
C LYS A 13 20.15 11.20 -13.89
N ASN A 14 20.37 12.48 -13.63
CA ASN A 14 21.42 12.97 -12.75
C ASN A 14 21.07 12.80 -11.26
N ILE A 15 19.79 12.59 -10.96
CA ILE A 15 19.32 12.42 -9.58
C ILE A 15 19.53 10.97 -9.14
N PRO A 16 20.26 10.73 -8.03
CA PRO A 16 20.50 9.40 -7.52
C PRO A 16 19.21 8.64 -7.20
N GLU A 17 19.18 7.33 -7.46
CA GLU A 17 18.03 6.46 -7.19
C GLU A 17 17.59 6.54 -5.72
N ARG A 18 18.53 6.66 -4.77
CA ARG A 18 18.24 6.83 -3.33
C ARG A 18 17.35 8.04 -3.06
N PHE A 19 17.53 9.14 -3.79
CA PHE A 19 16.68 10.32 -3.63
C PHE A 19 15.29 10.08 -4.23
N LYS A 20 15.22 9.47 -5.42
CA LYS A 20 13.95 9.05 -6.03
C LYS A 20 13.17 8.09 -5.14
N SER A 21 13.83 7.19 -4.43
CA SER A 21 13.21 6.32 -3.43
C SER A 21 12.54 7.09 -2.30
N LYS A 22 13.16 8.19 -1.82
CA LYS A 22 12.54 9.05 -0.81
C LYS A 22 11.29 9.72 -1.35
N VAL A 23 11.36 10.30 -2.55
CA VAL A 23 10.20 10.92 -3.22
C VAL A 23 9.08 9.90 -3.46
N TYR A 24 9.42 8.70 -3.88
CA TYR A 24 8.47 7.60 -4.05
C TYR A 24 7.74 7.28 -2.74
N ARG A 25 8.49 7.13 -1.64
CA ARG A 25 7.93 6.84 -0.31
C ARG A 25 6.99 7.93 0.18
N THR A 26 7.35 9.20 0.00
CA THR A 26 6.61 10.34 0.56
C THR A 26 5.42 10.77 -0.29
N VAL A 27 5.53 10.71 -1.62
CA VAL A 27 4.52 11.24 -2.53
C VAL A 27 3.75 10.11 -3.19
N VAL A 28 4.44 9.28 -3.97
CA VAL A 28 3.78 8.30 -4.84
C VAL A 28 3.04 7.25 -4.03
N ARG A 29 3.71 6.69 -3.02
CA ARG A 29 3.12 5.69 -2.13
C ARG A 29 1.97 6.27 -1.30
N ALA A 30 2.15 7.49 -0.77
CA ALA A 30 1.11 8.14 0.03
C ALA A 30 -0.17 8.34 -0.79
N VAL A 31 -0.03 8.78 -2.06
CA VAL A 31 -1.17 8.92 -2.97
C VAL A 31 -1.78 7.56 -3.33
N ALA A 32 -0.96 6.56 -3.63
CA ALA A 32 -1.45 5.22 -4.00
C ALA A 32 -2.16 4.48 -2.86
N LEU A 33 -1.78 4.76 -1.61
CA LEU A 33 -2.38 4.19 -0.40
C LEU A 33 -3.39 5.13 0.26
N TYR A 34 -3.79 6.21 -0.41
CA TYR A 34 -4.79 7.13 0.14
C TYR A 34 -6.12 6.41 0.37
N GLY A 35 -6.61 6.45 1.60
CA GLY A 35 -7.84 5.77 2.01
C GLY A 35 -7.73 4.23 2.08
N ALA A 36 -6.54 3.68 1.92
CA ALA A 36 -6.33 2.24 1.87
C ALA A 36 -6.61 1.52 3.20
N GLU A 37 -6.63 2.28 4.30
CA GLU A 37 -7.05 1.85 5.63
C GLU A 37 -8.43 1.20 5.64
N CYS A 38 -9.35 1.68 4.80
CA CYS A 38 -10.75 1.24 4.73
C CYS A 38 -11.04 0.27 3.58
N TRP A 39 -10.03 -0.14 2.80
CA TRP A 39 -10.24 -1.03 1.65
C TRP A 39 -10.35 -2.48 2.08
N ALA A 40 -11.34 -3.21 1.54
CA ALA A 40 -11.29 -4.67 1.49
C ALA A 40 -10.30 -5.07 0.38
N ALA A 41 -9.00 -5.07 0.69
CA ALA A 41 -7.94 -5.27 -0.30
C ALA A 41 -7.99 -6.69 -0.86
N THR A 42 -8.65 -6.86 -2.00
CA THR A 42 -8.66 -8.12 -2.72
C THR A 42 -7.28 -8.41 -3.31
N LYS A 43 -7.02 -9.68 -3.62
CA LYS A 43 -5.80 -10.09 -4.34
C LYS A 43 -5.59 -9.33 -5.66
N GLU A 44 -6.68 -8.91 -6.30
CA GLU A 44 -6.62 -8.11 -7.52
C GLU A 44 -6.12 -6.69 -7.25
N VAL A 45 -6.61 -6.04 -6.19
CA VAL A 45 -6.13 -4.72 -5.76
C VAL A 45 -4.64 -4.78 -5.43
N GLU A 46 -4.21 -5.78 -4.65
CA GLU A 46 -2.79 -5.99 -4.35
C GLU A 46 -1.96 -6.18 -5.63
N ARG A 47 -2.42 -7.00 -6.58
CA ARG A 47 -1.73 -7.22 -7.86
C ARG A 47 -1.59 -5.93 -8.66
N ARG A 48 -2.64 -5.10 -8.71
CA ARG A 48 -2.61 -3.79 -9.38
C ARG A 48 -1.62 -2.84 -8.71
N LEU A 49 -1.58 -2.80 -7.38
CA LEU A 49 -0.61 -1.99 -6.63
C LEU A 49 0.83 -2.43 -6.87
N ILE A 50 1.09 -3.75 -6.87
CA ILE A 50 2.42 -4.30 -7.19
C ILE A 50 2.83 -3.91 -8.61
N GLY A 51 1.92 -4.07 -9.58
CA GLY A 51 2.17 -3.69 -10.98
C GLY A 51 2.48 -2.20 -11.13
N MET A 52 1.72 -1.35 -10.45
CA MET A 52 1.94 0.09 -10.41
C MET A 52 3.30 0.44 -9.77
N GLU A 53 3.62 -0.14 -8.61
CA GLU A 53 4.92 0.06 -7.93
C GLU A 53 6.09 -0.30 -8.85
N MET A 54 6.04 -1.48 -9.48
CA MET A 54 7.11 -1.92 -10.38
C MET A 54 7.23 -1.04 -11.62
N LYS A 55 6.11 -0.64 -12.23
CA LYS A 55 6.09 0.26 -13.39
C LYS A 55 6.71 1.60 -13.04
N MET A 56 6.35 2.15 -11.88
CA MET A 56 6.87 3.43 -11.41
C MET A 56 8.37 3.36 -11.12
N GLN A 57 8.85 2.33 -10.42
CA GLN A 57 10.27 2.16 -10.11
C GLN A 57 11.11 2.01 -11.38
N ARG A 58 10.67 1.20 -12.34
CA ARG A 58 11.32 1.06 -13.65
C ARG A 58 11.42 2.39 -14.38
N TRP A 59 10.30 3.13 -14.41
CA TRP A 59 10.26 4.44 -15.07
C TRP A 59 11.20 5.46 -14.42
N MET A 60 11.22 5.55 -13.09
CA MET A 60 12.12 6.45 -12.34
C MET A 60 13.60 6.11 -12.53
N ALA A 61 13.94 4.82 -12.68
CA ALA A 61 15.30 4.38 -12.96
C ALA A 61 15.67 4.42 -14.47
N GLY A 62 14.74 4.78 -15.35
CA GLY A 62 14.96 4.74 -16.79
C GLY A 62 15.16 3.33 -17.36
N ILE A 63 14.71 2.29 -16.65
CA ILE A 63 14.89 0.88 -17.02
C ILE A 63 13.74 0.44 -17.91
N THR A 64 14.10 -0.04 -19.10
CA THR A 64 13.20 -0.60 -20.10
C THR A 64 13.13 -2.12 -19.99
N ARG A 65 12.33 -2.76 -20.86
CA ARG A 65 12.30 -4.23 -20.97
C ARG A 65 13.56 -4.80 -21.64
N LEU A 66 14.28 -4.00 -22.44
CA LEU A 66 15.47 -4.44 -23.16
C LEU A 66 16.67 -4.65 -22.24
N ASP A 67 16.70 -3.96 -21.11
CA ASP A 67 17.78 -4.08 -20.12
C ASP A 67 17.80 -5.43 -19.39
N ARG A 68 16.74 -6.23 -19.52
CA ARG A 68 16.59 -7.58 -18.92
C ARG A 68 16.85 -7.64 -17.40
N ILE A 69 16.76 -6.51 -16.70
CA ILE A 69 16.91 -6.43 -15.24
C ILE A 69 15.67 -7.02 -14.55
N CYS A 70 15.86 -7.88 -13.56
CA CYS A 70 14.76 -8.53 -12.87
C CYS A 70 14.07 -7.58 -11.86
N ASN A 71 12.81 -7.88 -11.50
CA ASN A 71 12.08 -7.03 -10.55
C ASN A 71 12.69 -7.04 -9.14
N GLN A 72 13.39 -8.11 -8.76
CA GLN A 72 14.05 -8.23 -7.46
C GLN A 72 15.23 -7.25 -7.36
N ASP A 73 16.06 -7.16 -8.40
CA ASP A 73 17.17 -6.21 -8.45
C ASP A 73 16.68 -4.76 -8.33
N ILE A 74 15.58 -4.43 -9.01
CA ILE A 74 14.99 -3.09 -8.94
C ILE A 74 14.51 -2.78 -7.52
N ARG A 75 13.85 -3.74 -6.87
CA ARG A 75 13.43 -3.57 -5.47
C ARG A 75 14.63 -3.36 -4.54
N GLN A 76 15.72 -4.10 -4.76
CA GLN A 76 16.95 -3.96 -3.99
C GLN A 76 17.60 -2.58 -4.19
N ARG A 77 17.68 -2.10 -5.44
CA ARG A 77 18.21 -0.77 -5.79
C ARG A 77 17.44 0.36 -5.10
N PHE A 78 16.11 0.32 -5.19
CA PHE A 78 15.28 1.35 -4.55
C PHE A 78 15.26 1.20 -3.03
N GLY A 79 15.44 -0.02 -2.50
CA GLY A 79 15.47 -0.30 -1.07
C GLY A 79 14.19 0.11 -0.35
N VAL A 80 13.04 0.05 -1.02
CA VAL A 80 11.73 0.42 -0.45
C VAL A 80 10.93 -0.81 -0.08
N ALA A 81 10.30 -0.80 1.10
CA ALA A 81 9.40 -1.89 1.52
C ALA A 81 8.27 -2.06 0.47
N PRO A 82 7.88 -3.28 0.10
CA PRO A 82 6.79 -3.51 -0.85
C PRO A 82 5.52 -2.72 -0.50
N ILE A 83 4.82 -2.21 -1.52
CA ILE A 83 3.59 -1.43 -1.30
C ILE A 83 2.49 -2.21 -0.58
N THR A 84 2.44 -3.53 -0.77
CA THR A 84 1.50 -4.42 -0.07
C THR A 84 1.76 -4.47 1.43
N ASP A 85 3.01 -4.36 1.85
CA ASP A 85 3.34 -4.40 3.28
C ASP A 85 2.90 -3.09 3.93
N LYS A 86 3.09 -1.97 3.23
CA LYS A 86 2.60 -0.67 3.68
C LYS A 86 1.07 -0.54 3.64
N LEU A 87 0.41 -1.22 2.71
CA LEU A 87 -1.05 -1.35 2.70
C LEU A 87 -1.56 -2.05 3.97
N ARG A 88 -0.94 -3.17 4.36
CA ARG A 88 -1.28 -3.93 5.57
C ARG A 88 -0.98 -3.13 6.83
N GLU A 89 0.19 -2.49 6.89
CA GLU A 89 0.58 -1.62 8.00
C GLU A 89 -0.41 -0.47 8.21
N ALA A 90 -0.85 0.19 7.15
CA ALA A 90 -1.84 1.27 7.23
C ALA A 90 -3.17 0.75 7.82
N ARG A 91 -3.67 -0.38 7.32
CA ARG A 91 -4.92 -0.98 7.82
C ARG A 91 -4.82 -1.41 9.28
N LEU A 92 -3.70 -2.04 9.68
CA LEU A 92 -3.47 -2.45 11.07
C LEU A 92 -3.29 -1.25 12.00
N ARG A 93 -2.62 -0.19 11.54
CA ARG A 93 -2.46 1.06 12.30
C ARG A 93 -3.81 1.73 12.55
N TRP A 94 -4.66 1.80 11.52
CA TRP A 94 -6.02 2.31 11.65
C TRP A 94 -6.85 1.46 12.61
N TYR A 95 -6.79 0.13 12.47
CA TYR A 95 -7.49 -0.78 13.38
C TYR A 95 -7.04 -0.58 14.84
N GLY A 96 -5.74 -0.48 15.08
CA GLY A 96 -5.21 -0.17 16.41
C GLY A 96 -5.68 1.18 16.95
N HIS A 97 -5.84 2.19 16.08
CA HIS A 97 -6.41 3.48 16.47
C HIS A 97 -7.87 3.34 16.89
N VAL A 98 -8.69 2.62 16.11
CA VAL A 98 -10.09 2.32 16.46
C VAL A 98 -10.18 1.53 17.77
N LEU A 99 -9.27 0.59 18.02
CA LEU A 99 -9.28 -0.17 19.28
C LEU A 99 -9.04 0.70 20.51
N ARG A 100 -8.17 1.71 20.41
CA ARG A 100 -7.84 2.65 21.49
C ARG A 100 -8.81 3.82 21.64
N ALA A 101 -9.66 4.06 20.65
CA ALA A 101 -10.62 5.15 20.70
C ALA A 101 -11.73 4.89 21.73
N GLU A 102 -12.27 5.96 22.30
CA GLU A 102 -13.40 5.92 23.24
C GLU A 102 -14.67 5.33 22.59
N SER A 103 -15.54 4.77 23.42
CA SER A 103 -16.73 4.02 22.98
C SER A 103 -17.74 4.85 22.20
N ASP A 104 -17.82 6.14 22.50
CA ASP A 104 -18.69 7.14 21.87
C ASP A 104 -18.09 7.75 20.60
N SER A 105 -16.80 7.51 20.32
CA SER A 105 -16.17 7.97 19.09
C SER A 105 -16.86 7.38 17.85
N VAL A 106 -17.07 8.21 16.83
CA VAL A 106 -17.73 7.81 15.57
C VAL A 106 -17.02 6.61 14.93
N CYS A 107 -15.69 6.56 15.02
CA CYS A 107 -14.91 5.44 14.49
C CYS A 107 -15.20 4.12 15.23
N LYS A 108 -15.26 4.13 16.56
CA LYS A 108 -15.56 2.93 17.36
C LYS A 108 -17.01 2.49 17.18
N PHE A 109 -17.93 3.45 17.20
CA PHE A 109 -19.35 3.18 16.96
C PHE A 109 -19.58 2.56 15.59
N GLY A 110 -19.05 3.18 14.52
CA GLY A 110 -19.16 2.66 13.16
C GLY A 110 -18.50 1.31 12.96
N PHE A 111 -17.38 1.06 13.65
CA PHE A 111 -16.71 -0.24 13.63
C PHE A 111 -17.56 -1.35 14.27
N ASN A 112 -18.23 -1.06 15.38
CA ASN A 112 -19.08 -2.01 16.11
C ASN A 112 -20.48 -2.15 15.50
N LEU A 113 -20.85 -1.32 14.54
CA LEU A 113 -22.17 -1.34 13.92
C LEU A 113 -22.37 -2.61 13.08
N GLY A 114 -23.00 -3.61 13.69
CA GLY A 114 -23.41 -4.84 13.03
C GLY A 114 -24.63 -4.60 12.14
N LEU A 115 -24.42 -4.45 10.83
CA LEU A 115 -25.53 -4.41 9.88
C LEU A 115 -26.11 -5.81 9.68
N THR A 116 -27.32 -6.05 10.17
CA THR A 116 -28.08 -7.29 9.97
C THR A 116 -28.67 -7.33 8.55
N GLY A 117 -28.42 -8.41 7.81
CA GLY A 117 -29.03 -8.62 6.49
C GLY A 117 -28.27 -9.59 5.58
N LYS A 118 -28.97 -10.11 4.56
CA LYS A 118 -28.36 -10.93 3.50
C LYS A 118 -27.75 -10.03 2.42
N ARG A 119 -26.52 -10.32 2.00
CA ARG A 119 -25.82 -9.54 0.96
C ARG A 119 -26.43 -9.82 -0.41
N PRO A 120 -26.70 -8.79 -1.23
CA PRO A 120 -27.23 -8.99 -2.57
C PRO A 120 -26.21 -9.71 -3.47
N LYS A 121 -26.74 -10.44 -4.47
CA LYS A 121 -25.94 -11.16 -5.47
C LYS A 121 -25.11 -10.16 -6.29
N GLY A 122 -23.83 -10.49 -6.55
CA GLY A 122 -22.91 -9.66 -7.35
C GLY A 122 -21.92 -8.80 -6.56
N ARG A 123 -22.12 -8.60 -5.26
CA ARG A 123 -21.16 -7.85 -4.42
C ARG A 123 -19.92 -8.69 -4.09
N PRO A 124 -18.70 -8.12 -4.01
CA PRO A 124 -17.51 -8.87 -3.62
C PRO A 124 -17.72 -9.63 -2.31
N LYS A 125 -17.28 -10.90 -2.29
CA LYS A 125 -17.41 -11.80 -1.12
C LYS A 125 -16.51 -11.37 0.04
N GLN A 126 -15.33 -10.87 -0.27
CA GLN A 126 -14.33 -10.45 0.72
C GLN A 126 -14.78 -9.21 1.48
N ARG A 127 -14.79 -9.29 2.81
CA ARG A 127 -15.04 -8.17 3.72
C ARG A 127 -13.73 -7.54 4.15
N TRP A 128 -13.85 -6.31 4.64
CA TRP A 128 -12.74 -5.63 5.29
C TRP A 128 -12.23 -6.43 6.50
N MET A 129 -13.14 -6.92 7.36
CA MET A 129 -12.81 -7.78 8.51
C MET A 129 -12.09 -9.07 8.11
N ASP A 130 -12.53 -9.75 7.03
CA ASP A 130 -11.85 -10.96 6.53
C ASP A 130 -10.39 -10.68 6.17
N THR A 131 -10.15 -9.50 5.58
CA THR A 131 -8.80 -9.05 5.21
C THR A 131 -7.98 -8.69 6.44
N LEU A 132 -8.57 -7.98 7.40
CA LEU A 132 -7.93 -7.62 8.66
C LEU A 132 -7.48 -8.88 9.44
N HIS A 133 -8.29 -9.93 9.48
CA HIS A 133 -7.93 -11.18 10.16
C HIS A 133 -6.82 -11.97 9.46
N ALA A 134 -6.58 -11.73 8.17
CA ALA A 134 -5.49 -12.33 7.41
C ALA A 134 -4.16 -11.55 7.57
N ASP A 135 -4.22 -10.23 7.74
CA ASP A 135 -3.04 -9.36 7.74
C ASP A 135 -1.98 -9.75 8.81
N PRO A 136 -2.32 -9.97 10.11
CA PRO A 136 -1.34 -10.35 11.13
C PRO A 136 -0.61 -11.65 10.82
N LYS A 137 -1.31 -12.63 10.23
CA LYS A 137 -0.73 -13.93 9.83
C LYS A 137 0.34 -13.77 8.74
N THR A 138 0.21 -12.71 7.95
CA THR A 138 1.11 -12.42 6.84
C THR A 138 2.29 -11.54 7.29
N VAL A 139 2.07 -10.63 8.24
CA VAL A 139 3.13 -9.78 8.84
C VAL A 139 4.04 -10.61 9.75
N ALA A 140 3.50 -11.57 10.50
CA ALA A 140 4.30 -12.48 11.34
C ALA A 140 5.31 -13.33 10.53
N MET A 141 5.08 -13.53 9.23
CA MET A 141 6.02 -14.23 8.34
C MET A 141 7.22 -13.37 7.92
N HIS A 142 7.21 -12.06 8.18
CA HIS A 142 8.31 -11.13 7.90
C HIS A 142 8.80 -10.45 9.20
N PRO A 143 9.52 -11.17 10.08
CA PRO A 143 9.99 -10.65 11.37
C PRO A 143 11.19 -9.70 11.21
N GLY A 144 10.98 -8.52 10.61
CA GLY A 144 12.07 -7.55 10.41
C GLY A 144 11.69 -6.09 10.17
N GLN A 145 10.40 -5.71 10.28
CA GLN A 145 9.95 -4.36 9.88
C GLN A 145 9.28 -3.54 10.99
N ALA A 146 9.40 -3.92 12.26
CA ALA A 146 9.02 -3.03 13.35
C ALA A 146 10.16 -2.02 13.62
N ARG A 147 10.01 -0.80 13.12
CA ARG A 147 10.69 0.41 13.60
C ARG A 147 9.70 1.57 13.61
#